data_AF-A0A258LA80-F1
#
_entry.id   AF-A0A258LA80-F1
#
_cell.length_a   1.000
_cell.length_b   1.000
_cell.length_c   1.000
_cell.angle_alpha   90.00
_cell.angle_beta   90.00
_cell.angle_gamma   90.00
#
_symmetry.space_group_name_H-M   'P 1'
#
loop_
_entity.id
_entity.type
_entity.pdbx_description
1 polymer ?
#
loop_
_entity_poly.entity_id
_entity_poly.type
_entity_poly.pdbx_seq_one_letter_code
_entity_poly.pdbx_strand_id
1 'polypeptide(L)'
;MQFLNPIWLWSALGVVIPIAIHLWNQQPGNILEVGSIQFMDPSPSKRSSRLQLTEIWLLLLRCLIILLIALFLSKPIWNSTTQNGTKGWVLLPRASAQTAYQTHQFQIDSLLKMGMELHALESGFPLMDLPTTASLAANDTSQNETDPNYWKLAIQLEQQAPSNHQLHLFTPALLRYYQGNKPSFNRKINWHTYPLVLKLDTAKAVAKQPIRIALYTDQYQQDLSYVVAAFKAIQELKGNSFSWTIVSDPAKIPAADWLFWLSETPAPKGKFAHIVSYQIGSVKPIQSHLYQQNWSGFEP
;
A
#
# COMPACT_ATOMS: atom_id res chain seq x y z
N MET A 1 -3.45 16.07 22.64
CA MET A 1 -2.66 14.97 22.06
C MET A 1 -3.60 13.81 21.85
N GLN A 2 -3.66 13.28 20.64
CA GLN A 2 -4.41 12.06 20.34
C GLN A 2 -3.40 10.92 20.21
N PHE A 3 -3.77 9.71 20.61
CA PHE A 3 -2.96 8.51 20.42
C PHE A 3 -3.66 7.61 19.42
N LEU A 4 -2.92 7.08 18.43
CA LEU A 4 -3.51 6.19 17.43
C LEU A 4 -3.99 4.87 18.06
N ASN A 5 -3.24 4.37 19.05
CA ASN A 5 -3.53 3.11 19.71
C ASN A 5 -3.43 3.29 21.24
N PRO A 6 -4.50 3.72 21.92
CA PRO A 6 -4.45 4.02 23.36
C PRO A 6 -4.24 2.78 24.23
N ILE A 7 -4.49 1.57 23.71
CA ILE A 7 -4.33 0.33 24.47
C ILE A 7 -2.87 0.07 24.86
N TRP A 8 -1.91 0.56 24.07
CA TRP A 8 -0.48 0.37 24.33
C TRP A 8 0.04 1.22 25.48
N LEU A 9 -0.73 2.20 25.97
CA LEU A 9 -0.37 2.93 27.20
C LEU A 9 -0.29 2.00 28.41
N TRP A 10 -1.03 0.88 28.40
CA TRP A 10 -0.92 -0.15 29.44
C TRP A 10 0.48 -0.80 29.51
N SER A 11 1.27 -0.75 28.42
CA SER A 11 2.65 -1.23 28.46
C SER A 11 3.53 -0.40 29.40
N ALA A 12 3.20 0.88 29.62
CA ALA A 12 3.91 1.73 30.57
C ALA A 12 3.82 1.21 32.02
N LEU A 13 2.79 0.40 32.35
CA LEU A 13 2.69 -0.25 33.65
C LEU A 13 3.86 -1.22 33.92
N GLY A 14 4.52 -1.71 32.87
CA GLY A 14 5.71 -2.57 32.98
C GLY A 14 6.87 -1.91 33.72
N VAL A 15 6.90 -0.58 33.82
CA VAL A 15 7.88 0.18 34.62
C VAL A 15 7.79 -0.16 36.12
N VAL A 16 6.64 -0.64 36.60
CA VAL A 16 6.47 -1.07 38.00
C VAL A 16 7.40 -2.25 38.35
N ILE A 17 7.70 -3.13 37.39
CA ILE A 17 8.52 -4.33 37.60
C ILE A 17 9.96 -3.99 38.07
N PRO A 18 10.77 -3.21 37.33
CA PRO A 18 12.12 -2.87 37.76
C PRO A 18 12.14 -2.04 39.06
N ILE A 19 11.12 -1.21 39.29
CA ILE A 19 10.97 -0.45 40.54
C ILE A 19 10.72 -1.41 41.72
N ALA A 20 9.79 -2.36 41.56
CA ALA A 20 9.46 -3.35 42.59
C ALA A 20 10.66 -4.25 42.92
N ILE A 21 11.38 -4.74 41.91
CA ILE A 21 12.60 -5.56 42.10
C ILE A 21 13.67 -4.76 42.84
N HIS A 22 13.84 -3.48 42.51
CA HIS A 22 14.83 -2.64 43.16
C HIS A 22 14.50 -2.42 44.65
N LEU A 23 13.22 -2.20 44.98
CA LEU A 23 12.76 -2.08 46.36
C LEU A 23 12.86 -3.40 47.14
N TRP A 24 12.75 -4.54 46.46
CA TRP A 24 12.87 -5.87 47.07
C TRP A 24 14.33 -6.26 47.34
N ASN A 25 15.29 -5.74 46.58
CA ASN A 25 16.69 -6.13 46.67
C ASN A 25 17.43 -5.47 47.85
N GLN A 26 17.08 -5.87 49.07
CA GLN A 26 17.84 -5.55 50.27
C GLN A 26 19.03 -6.51 50.36
N GLN A 27 20.24 -6.03 50.05
CA GLN A 27 21.45 -6.83 50.25
C GLN A 27 21.74 -6.91 51.75
N PRO A 28 21.64 -8.09 52.41
CA PRO A 28 22.16 -8.24 53.77
C PRO A 28 23.67 -8.00 53.70
N GLY A 29 24.18 -7.11 54.55
CA GLY A 29 25.61 -6.78 54.57
C GLY A 29 26.43 -8.06 54.75
N ASN A 30 27.44 -8.27 53.90
CA ASN A 30 28.35 -9.40 54.04
C ASN A 30 28.99 -9.39 55.43
N ILE A 31 28.69 -10.42 56.22
CA ILE A 31 29.39 -10.66 57.47
C ILE A 31 30.79 -11.19 57.13
N LEU A 32 31.80 -10.37 57.41
CA LEU A 32 33.19 -10.82 57.36
C LEU A 32 33.50 -11.48 58.71
N GLU A 33 33.90 -12.74 58.70
CA GLU A 33 34.39 -13.42 59.90
C GLU A 33 35.71 -12.76 60.32
N VAL A 34 35.63 -11.94 61.36
CA VAL A 34 36.79 -11.35 62.02
C VAL A 34 37.08 -12.15 63.29
N GLY A 35 38.37 -12.22 63.66
CA GLY A 35 38.81 -12.79 64.92
C GLY A 35 38.36 -11.96 66.14
N SER A 36 39.14 -11.99 67.22
CA SER A 36 38.76 -11.41 68.52
C SER A 36 38.23 -9.97 68.44
N ILE A 37 36.97 -9.79 68.85
CA ILE A 37 36.26 -8.51 68.93
C ILE A 37 36.58 -7.71 70.20
N GLN A 38 37.50 -8.21 71.04
CA GLN A 38 37.74 -7.66 72.38
C GLN A 38 38.32 -6.23 72.40
N PHE A 39 38.86 -5.77 71.26
CA PHE A 39 39.43 -4.43 71.10
C PHE A 39 38.57 -3.49 70.25
N MET A 40 37.37 -3.92 69.85
CA MET A 40 36.46 -3.10 69.07
C MET A 40 35.46 -2.40 69.99
N ASP A 41 35.48 -1.07 70.00
CA ASP A 41 34.47 -0.28 70.70
C ASP A 41 33.07 -0.57 70.13
N PRO A 42 32.02 -0.68 70.96
CA PRO A 42 30.67 -0.93 70.51
C PRO A 42 30.17 0.27 69.70
N SER A 43 30.25 0.17 68.38
CA SER A 43 29.66 1.16 67.47
C SER A 43 28.13 1.06 67.56
N PRO A 44 27.41 2.17 67.83
CA PRO A 44 25.96 2.15 67.89
C PRO A 44 25.42 1.67 66.55
N SER A 45 24.60 0.62 66.58
CA SER A 45 24.01 0.03 65.39
C SER A 45 23.11 1.06 64.70
N LYS A 46 23.68 1.81 63.75
CA LYS A 46 22.90 2.60 62.81
C LYS A 46 22.12 1.60 62.00
N ARG A 47 20.84 1.46 62.36
CA ARG A 47 19.83 0.64 61.70
C ARG A 47 20.09 0.65 60.20
N SER A 48 20.61 -0.47 59.70
CA SER A 48 20.91 -0.70 58.29
C SER A 48 19.62 -0.97 57.54
N SER A 49 18.77 0.05 57.44
CA SER A 49 17.54 0.04 56.65
C SER A 49 17.50 1.21 55.66
N ARG A 50 18.66 1.81 55.39
CA ARG A 50 18.72 2.89 54.39
C ARG A 50 18.77 2.21 53.02
N LEU A 51 17.68 2.33 52.28
CA LEU A 51 17.63 2.07 50.84
C LEU A 51 18.72 2.93 50.18
N GLN A 52 19.92 2.38 50.04
CA GLN A 52 21.00 3.07 49.35
C GLN A 52 20.72 2.94 47.85
N LEU A 53 20.16 4.01 47.29
CA LEU A 53 19.89 4.15 45.86
C LEU A 53 21.21 4.45 45.12
N THR A 54 22.20 3.56 45.23
CA THR A 54 23.51 3.71 44.57
C THR A 54 23.38 3.70 43.05
N GLU A 55 22.41 2.95 42.53
CA GLU A 55 22.24 2.72 41.08
C GLU A 55 21.01 3.45 40.49
N ILE A 56 20.71 4.66 40.99
CA ILE A 56 19.52 5.42 40.56
C ILE A 56 19.53 5.70 39.04
N TRP A 57 20.70 5.94 38.46
CA TRP A 57 20.87 6.20 37.03
C TRP A 57 20.57 4.97 36.16
N LEU A 58 21.03 3.79 36.61
CA LEU A 58 20.76 2.51 35.94
C LEU A 58 19.28 2.13 36.03
N LEU A 59 18.61 2.42 37.15
CA LEU A 59 17.16 2.25 37.30
C LEU A 59 16.40 3.18 36.35
N LEU A 60 16.79 4.46 36.29
CA LEU A 60 16.16 5.44 35.42
C LEU A 60 16.32 5.05 33.95
N LEU A 61 17.50 4.57 33.54
CA LEU A 61 17.74 4.07 32.19
C LEU A 61 16.82 2.88 31.85
N ARG A 62 16.68 1.91 32.76
CA ARG A 62 15.80 0.75 32.55
C ARG A 62 14.34 1.16 32.39
N CYS A 63 13.88 2.12 33.18
CA CYS A 63 12.53 2.68 33.06
C CYS A 63 12.35 3.47 31.75
N LEU A 64 13.36 4.26 31.38
CA LEU A 64 13.36 5.05 30.14
C LEU A 64 13.22 4.15 28.91
N ILE A 65 13.95 3.02 28.86
CA ILE A 65 13.89 2.07 27.75
C ILE A 65 12.46 1.51 27.61
N ILE A 66 11.83 1.08 28.70
CA ILE A 66 10.45 0.55 28.69
C ILE A 66 9.46 1.65 28.24
N LEU A 67 9.63 2.88 28.71
CA LEU A 67 8.77 4.00 28.37
C LEU A 67 8.92 4.41 26.90
N LEU A 68 10.15 4.42 26.37
CA LEU A 68 10.42 4.68 24.96
C LEU A 68 9.75 3.65 24.06
N ILE A 69 9.80 2.37 24.43
CA ILE A 69 9.11 1.30 23.69
C ILE A 69 7.59 1.52 23.72
N ALA A 70 7.02 1.84 24.87
CA ALA A 70 5.59 2.12 25.00
C ALA A 70 5.16 3.34 24.15
N LEU A 71 5.94 4.42 24.16
CA LEU A 71 5.69 5.61 23.32
C LEU A 71 5.83 5.30 21.83
N PHE A 72 6.82 4.51 21.45
CA PHE A 72 7.04 4.10 20.07
C PHE A 72 5.84 3.32 19.52
N LEU A 73 5.27 2.41 20.31
CA LEU A 73 4.06 1.67 19.94
C LEU A 73 2.79 2.54 19.99
N SER A 74 2.69 3.48 20.92
CA SER A 74 1.54 4.37 21.05
C SER A 74 1.45 5.40 19.91
N LYS A 75 2.59 5.73 19.26
CA LYS A 75 2.71 6.77 18.22
C LYS A 75 1.97 8.06 18.61
N PRO A 76 2.49 8.83 19.59
CA PRO A 76 1.89 10.09 19.99
C PRO A 76 1.87 11.07 18.81
N ILE A 77 0.69 11.59 18.47
CA ILE A 77 0.56 12.63 17.44
C ILE A 77 0.29 13.99 18.08
N TRP A 78 1.13 14.96 17.71
CA TRP A 78 0.91 16.37 18.01
C TRP A 78 -0.06 16.97 17.00
N ASN A 79 -1.35 16.92 17.32
CA ASN A 79 -2.36 17.64 16.56
C ASN A 79 -2.32 19.11 16.98
N SER A 80 -1.48 19.91 16.32
CA SER A 80 -1.63 21.37 16.40
C SER A 80 -2.85 21.75 15.57
N THR A 81 -4.02 21.75 16.22
CA THR A 81 -5.20 22.37 15.62
C THR A 81 -5.02 23.87 15.77
N THR A 82 -4.29 24.48 14.84
CA THR A 82 -4.28 25.93 14.70
C THR A 82 -5.67 26.34 14.20
N GLN A 83 -6.58 26.58 15.14
CA GLN A 83 -7.92 27.17 14.94
C GLN A 83 -7.86 28.66 14.57
N ASN A 84 -6.68 29.17 14.16
CA ASN A 84 -6.61 30.47 13.51
C ASN A 84 -7.03 30.24 12.07
N GLY A 85 -8.28 30.58 11.75
CA GLY A 85 -8.88 30.38 10.43
C GLY A 85 -7.91 30.72 9.31
N THR A 86 -7.24 29.70 8.78
CA THR A 86 -6.36 29.84 7.64
C THR A 86 -7.29 30.04 6.48
N LYS A 87 -7.50 31.30 6.10
CA LYS A 87 -8.27 31.62 4.90
C LYS A 87 -7.57 30.93 3.73
N GLY A 88 -8.33 30.14 2.99
CA GLY A 88 -7.80 29.28 1.95
C GLY A 88 -8.91 28.80 1.04
N TRP A 89 -8.55 28.39 -0.17
CA TRP A 89 -9.50 27.90 -1.16
C TRP A 89 -9.28 26.41 -1.38
N VAL A 90 -10.38 25.67 -1.31
CA VAL A 90 -10.45 24.25 -1.65
C VAL A 90 -11.13 24.15 -3.00
N LEU A 91 -10.44 23.61 -4.01
CA LEU A 91 -10.92 23.62 -5.39
C LEU A 91 -11.27 22.23 -5.88
N LEU A 92 -12.51 22.05 -6.33
CA LEU A 92 -13.03 20.79 -6.87
C LEU A 92 -13.67 21.01 -8.26
N PRO A 93 -13.38 20.17 -9.27
CA PRO A 93 -14.12 20.18 -10.52
C PRO A 93 -15.57 19.76 -10.29
N ARG A 94 -16.55 20.56 -10.77
CA ARG A 94 -17.98 20.27 -10.56
C ARG A 94 -18.39 18.89 -11.08
N ALA A 95 -17.89 18.52 -12.25
CA ALA A 95 -18.18 17.24 -12.91
C ALA A 95 -17.74 16.01 -12.10
N SER A 96 -16.74 16.15 -11.22
CA SER A 96 -16.22 15.04 -10.41
C SER A 96 -16.12 15.36 -8.92
N ALA A 97 -16.84 16.39 -8.47
CA ALA A 97 -16.82 16.86 -7.09
C ALA A 97 -17.26 15.77 -6.11
N GLN A 98 -18.24 14.95 -6.49
CA GLN A 98 -18.70 13.83 -5.67
C GLN A 98 -17.60 12.80 -5.43
N THR A 99 -16.91 12.38 -6.49
CA THR A 99 -15.83 11.38 -6.41
C THR A 99 -14.63 11.94 -5.64
N ALA A 100 -14.32 13.23 -5.84
CA ALA A 100 -13.29 13.95 -5.09
C ALA A 100 -13.61 13.93 -3.59
N TYR A 101 -14.84 14.29 -3.23
CA TYR A 101 -15.31 14.33 -1.85
C TYR A 101 -15.32 12.94 -1.20
N GLN A 102 -15.82 11.91 -1.89
CA GLN A 102 -15.82 10.54 -1.38
C GLN A 102 -14.39 10.02 -1.11
N THR A 103 -13.43 10.36 -1.97
CA THR A 103 -12.04 9.91 -1.83
C THR A 103 -11.32 10.64 -0.69
N HIS A 104 -11.60 11.93 -0.50
CA HIS A 104 -10.86 12.79 0.42
C HIS A 104 -11.74 13.43 1.51
N GLN A 105 -12.82 12.76 1.93
CA GLN A 105 -13.83 13.31 2.85
C GLN A 105 -13.17 13.87 4.12
N PHE A 106 -12.33 13.08 4.79
CA PHE A 106 -11.67 13.50 6.02
C PHE A 106 -10.82 14.76 5.84
N GLN A 107 -10.10 14.86 4.73
CA GLN A 107 -9.26 16.03 4.44
C GLN A 107 -10.14 17.24 4.15
N ILE A 108 -11.08 17.13 3.21
CA ILE A 108 -11.95 18.25 2.81
C ILE A 108 -12.75 18.77 4.01
N ASP A 109 -13.32 17.88 4.83
CA ASP A 109 -14.06 18.27 6.04
C ASP A 109 -13.16 18.98 7.06
N SER A 110 -11.92 18.51 7.21
CA SER A 110 -10.93 19.17 8.07
C SER A 110 -10.59 20.56 7.53
N LEU A 111 -10.41 20.70 6.22
CA LEU A 111 -10.08 21.97 5.57
C LEU A 111 -11.24 22.98 5.70
N LEU A 112 -12.49 22.55 5.52
CA LEU A 112 -13.67 23.40 5.68
C LEU A 112 -13.86 23.84 7.14
N LYS A 113 -13.61 22.94 8.11
CA LYS A 113 -13.62 23.30 9.54
C LYS A 113 -12.56 24.33 9.91
N MET A 114 -11.46 24.42 9.16
CA MET A 114 -10.43 25.46 9.32
C MET A 114 -10.85 26.82 8.74
N GLY A 115 -12.08 26.95 8.22
CA GLY A 115 -12.62 28.20 7.67
C GLY A 115 -12.21 28.47 6.22
N MET A 116 -11.85 27.42 5.46
CA MET A 116 -11.57 27.53 4.04
C MET A 116 -12.85 27.47 3.20
N GLU A 117 -12.84 28.19 2.09
CA GLU A 117 -13.98 28.31 1.17
C GLU A 117 -13.84 27.29 0.03
N LEU A 118 -14.93 26.57 -0.23
CA LEU A 118 -15.01 25.61 -1.32
C LEU A 118 -15.35 26.35 -2.61
N HIS A 119 -14.54 26.12 -3.65
CA HIS A 119 -14.67 26.76 -4.95
C HIS A 119 -14.69 25.72 -6.07
N ALA A 120 -15.45 26.00 -7.13
CA ALA A 120 -15.44 25.15 -8.32
C ALA A 120 -14.15 25.39 -9.13
N LEU A 121 -13.55 24.32 -9.64
CA LEU A 121 -12.39 24.38 -10.53
C LEU A 121 -12.84 24.67 -11.98
N GLU A 122 -13.40 25.87 -12.17
CA GLU A 122 -13.92 26.40 -13.43
C GLU A 122 -13.42 27.84 -13.62
N SER A 123 -13.66 28.42 -14.79
CA SER A 123 -13.28 29.82 -15.06
C SER A 123 -13.96 30.74 -14.04
N GLY A 124 -13.15 31.56 -13.34
CA GLY A 124 -13.65 32.53 -12.36
C GLY A 124 -13.91 31.95 -10.97
N PHE A 125 -13.67 30.66 -10.75
CA PHE A 125 -13.70 30.00 -9.44
C PHE A 125 -14.91 30.41 -8.57
N PRO A 126 -16.14 30.04 -8.94
CA PRO A 126 -17.33 30.39 -8.14
C PRO A 126 -17.34 29.60 -6.82
N LEU A 127 -17.91 30.21 -5.76
CA LEU A 127 -18.19 29.50 -4.50
C LEU A 127 -19.10 28.29 -4.78
N MET A 128 -18.77 27.16 -4.17
CA MET A 128 -19.48 25.89 -4.31
C MET A 128 -19.84 25.36 -2.93
N ASP A 129 -21.07 24.90 -2.75
CA ASP A 129 -21.45 24.17 -1.55
C ASP A 129 -21.03 22.69 -1.63
N LEU A 130 -20.96 22.03 -0.47
CA LEU A 130 -20.61 20.62 -0.37
C LEU A 130 -21.42 19.76 -1.37
N PRO A 131 -20.76 18.93 -2.20
CA PRO A 131 -21.43 18.13 -3.20
C PRO A 131 -22.37 17.13 -2.51
N THR A 132 -23.66 17.43 -2.55
CA THR A 132 -24.72 16.55 -2.05
C THR A 132 -25.31 15.81 -3.24
N THR A 133 -25.70 14.55 -3.07
CA THR A 133 -26.29 13.71 -4.13
C THR A 133 -27.46 14.38 -4.87
N ALA A 134 -28.17 15.31 -4.21
CA ALA A 134 -29.25 16.11 -4.80
C ALA A 134 -28.77 17.26 -5.71
N SER A 135 -27.62 17.88 -5.42
CA SER A 135 -27.10 19.06 -6.13
C SER A 135 -26.47 18.77 -7.50
N LEU A 136 -26.20 17.49 -7.79
CA LEU A 136 -25.60 17.01 -9.03
C LEU A 136 -26.67 16.54 -10.04
N ALA A 137 -27.89 16.26 -9.58
CA ALA A 137 -29.02 15.87 -10.44
C ALA A 137 -29.64 17.06 -11.19
N ALA A 138 -29.44 18.29 -10.70
CA ALA A 138 -29.98 19.50 -11.32
C ALA A 138 -29.14 20.05 -12.49
N ASN A 139 -27.88 19.60 -12.63
CA ASN A 139 -26.97 20.04 -13.69
C ASN A 139 -26.70 18.94 -14.72
N ASP A 140 -27.73 18.17 -15.08
CA ASP A 140 -27.70 17.26 -16.22
C ASP A 140 -27.88 18.00 -17.55
N THR A 141 -27.28 19.20 -17.67
CA THR A 141 -26.97 19.78 -18.97
C THR A 141 -25.64 19.20 -19.42
N SER A 142 -25.75 17.96 -19.86
CA SER A 142 -24.99 17.37 -20.95
C SER A 142 -24.28 18.41 -21.85
N GLN A 143 -23.04 18.05 -22.23
CA GLN A 143 -22.42 18.39 -23.51
C GLN A 143 -21.84 19.80 -23.62
N ASN A 144 -20.66 20.00 -23.04
CA ASN A 144 -19.62 20.74 -23.75
C ASN A 144 -18.28 20.02 -23.54
N GLU A 145 -17.97 19.16 -24.50
CA GLU A 145 -16.67 18.50 -24.69
C GLU A 145 -15.59 19.54 -25.01
N THR A 146 -15.17 20.28 -23.99
CA THR A 146 -13.78 20.75 -23.94
C THR A 146 -13.23 20.25 -22.64
N ASP A 147 -12.52 19.11 -22.69
CA ASP A 147 -11.80 18.56 -21.54
C ASP A 147 -11.02 19.72 -20.88
N PRO A 148 -11.40 20.17 -19.67
CA PRO A 148 -10.80 21.36 -19.09
C PRO A 148 -9.34 21.07 -18.78
N ASN A 149 -8.45 21.93 -19.28
CA ASN A 149 -7.02 21.81 -19.00
C ASN A 149 -6.72 22.35 -17.59
N TYR A 150 -6.47 21.45 -16.64
CA TYR A 150 -6.20 21.80 -15.25
C TYR A 150 -4.89 22.59 -15.07
N TRP A 151 -3.90 22.44 -15.96
CA TRP A 151 -2.70 23.28 -15.88
C TRP A 151 -3.01 24.74 -16.20
N LYS A 152 -3.85 25.00 -17.19
CA LYS A 152 -4.29 26.37 -17.52
C LYS A 152 -5.11 26.98 -16.38
N LEU A 153 -6.02 26.20 -15.80
CA LEU A 153 -6.83 26.64 -14.66
C LEU A 153 -5.97 26.88 -13.42
N ALA A 154 -4.95 26.06 -13.16
CA ALA A 154 -4.04 26.27 -12.04
C ALA A 154 -3.20 27.56 -12.20
N ILE A 155 -2.79 27.91 -13.41
CA ILE A 155 -2.11 29.19 -13.69
C ILE A 155 -3.07 30.36 -13.44
N GLN A 156 -4.31 30.27 -13.91
CA GLN A 156 -5.33 31.30 -13.68
C GLN A 156 -5.65 31.45 -12.18
N LEU A 157 -5.71 30.33 -11.46
CA LEU A 157 -5.92 30.31 -10.01
C LEU A 157 -4.83 31.08 -9.27
N GLU A 158 -3.57 30.93 -9.65
CA GLU A 158 -2.47 31.66 -9.00
C GLU A 158 -2.60 33.17 -9.19
N GLN A 159 -3.12 33.62 -10.32
CA GLN A 159 -3.34 35.05 -10.61
C GLN A 159 -4.56 35.64 -9.89
N GLN A 160 -5.63 34.85 -9.72
CA GLN A 160 -6.90 35.32 -9.16
C GLN A 160 -6.98 35.14 -7.63
N ALA A 161 -6.27 34.17 -7.07
CA ALA A 161 -6.31 33.89 -5.65
C ALA A 161 -5.48 34.89 -4.83
N PRO A 162 -5.98 35.40 -3.68
CA PRO A 162 -5.23 36.35 -2.87
C PRO A 162 -3.95 35.73 -2.28
N SER A 163 -2.88 36.52 -2.19
CA SER A 163 -1.50 36.08 -1.88
C SER A 163 -1.30 35.44 -0.49
N ASN A 164 -2.28 35.57 0.40
CA ASN A 164 -2.24 35.02 1.77
C ASN A 164 -3.07 33.73 1.96
N HIS A 165 -3.69 33.20 0.90
CA HIS A 165 -4.57 32.03 1.00
C HIS A 165 -3.84 30.72 0.69
N GLN A 166 -4.04 29.68 1.50
CA GLN A 166 -3.56 28.33 1.16
C GLN A 166 -4.46 27.73 0.07
N LEU A 167 -3.85 27.13 -0.95
CA LEU A 167 -4.56 26.57 -2.10
C LEU A 167 -4.48 25.05 -2.05
N HIS A 168 -5.63 24.41 -1.88
CA HIS A 168 -5.79 22.96 -1.93
C HIS A 168 -6.56 22.59 -3.18
N LEU A 169 -5.89 21.95 -4.13
CA LEU A 169 -6.42 21.59 -5.43
C LEU A 169 -6.68 20.08 -5.47
N PHE A 170 -7.93 19.68 -5.70
CA PHE A 170 -8.31 18.28 -5.89
C PHE A 170 -8.67 18.04 -7.35
N THR A 171 -7.88 17.26 -8.08
CA THR A 171 -8.17 16.95 -9.51
C THR A 171 -8.16 15.46 -9.82
N PRO A 172 -8.82 15.03 -10.91
CA PRO A 172 -8.69 13.69 -11.44
C PRO A 172 -7.23 13.34 -11.81
N ALA A 173 -6.84 12.09 -11.63
CA ALA A 173 -5.53 11.55 -12.03
C ALA A 173 -5.40 11.25 -13.53
N LEU A 174 -6.34 11.74 -14.36
CA LEU A 174 -6.45 11.36 -15.76
C LEU A 174 -5.67 12.31 -16.68
N LEU A 175 -4.68 11.79 -17.41
CA LEU A 175 -3.73 12.58 -18.22
C LEU A 175 -4.39 13.49 -19.27
N ARG A 176 -5.58 13.17 -19.79
CA ARG A 176 -6.27 13.98 -20.81
C ARG A 176 -6.56 15.42 -20.37
N TYR A 177 -6.71 15.63 -19.06
CA TYR A 177 -6.98 16.95 -18.48
C TYR A 177 -5.72 17.76 -18.18
N TYR A 178 -4.55 17.21 -18.51
CA TYR A 178 -3.25 17.83 -18.31
C TYR A 178 -2.57 17.94 -19.67
N GLN A 179 -2.73 19.09 -20.34
CA GLN A 179 -2.16 19.33 -21.68
C GLN A 179 -1.12 20.46 -21.68
N GLY A 180 0.10 20.17 -22.16
CA GLY A 180 1.23 21.10 -22.16
C GLY A 180 2.28 20.82 -21.08
N ASN A 181 3.07 21.83 -20.74
CA ASN A 181 4.12 21.72 -19.73
C ASN A 181 3.55 22.01 -18.34
N LYS A 182 4.01 21.25 -17.35
CA LYS A 182 3.66 21.52 -15.95
C LYS A 182 4.15 22.92 -15.56
N PRO A 183 3.27 23.84 -15.13
CA PRO A 183 3.67 25.15 -14.67
C PRO A 183 4.44 25.07 -13.35
N SER A 184 5.37 26.00 -13.16
CA SER A 184 6.03 26.27 -11.89
C SER A 184 5.26 27.37 -11.16
N PHE A 185 4.76 27.06 -9.96
CA PHE A 185 4.04 28.03 -9.14
C PHE A 185 5.01 28.73 -8.18
N ASN A 186 4.80 30.02 -7.94
CA ASN A 186 5.56 30.82 -6.97
C ASN A 186 5.02 30.66 -5.54
N ARG A 187 3.89 29.97 -5.39
CA ARG A 187 3.23 29.72 -4.10
C ARG A 187 3.13 28.22 -3.83
N LYS A 188 3.08 27.84 -2.56
CA LYS A 188 2.85 26.45 -2.15
C LYS A 188 1.40 26.07 -2.47
N ILE A 189 1.20 25.27 -3.51
CA ILE A 189 -0.09 24.68 -3.89
C ILE A 189 -0.09 23.21 -3.49
N ASN A 190 -1.04 22.82 -2.63
CA ASN A 190 -1.23 21.44 -2.21
C ASN A 190 -2.11 20.73 -3.25
N TRP A 191 -1.48 19.94 -4.12
CA TRP A 191 -2.17 19.22 -5.19
C TRP A 191 -2.44 17.78 -4.78
N HIS A 192 -3.72 17.42 -4.69
CA HIS A 192 -4.20 16.06 -4.45
C HIS A 192 -4.90 15.50 -5.68
N THR A 193 -4.57 14.27 -6.06
CA THR A 193 -5.19 13.59 -7.20
C THR A 193 -6.08 12.45 -6.75
N TYR A 194 -7.22 12.24 -7.40
CA TYR A 194 -8.09 11.09 -7.16
C TYR A 194 -8.36 10.29 -8.44
N PRO A 195 -8.58 8.97 -8.33
CA PRO A 195 -8.96 8.15 -9.47
C PRO A 195 -10.38 8.55 -9.92
N LEU A 196 -10.53 8.91 -11.20
CA LEU A 196 -11.84 9.08 -11.82
C LEU A 196 -12.15 7.82 -12.62
N VAL A 197 -13.16 7.07 -12.18
CA VAL A 197 -13.68 5.95 -12.96
C VAL A 197 -14.46 6.54 -14.12
N LEU A 198 -13.83 6.55 -15.29
CA LEU A 198 -14.57 6.77 -16.53
C LEU A 198 -15.62 5.67 -16.62
N LYS A 199 -16.89 6.03 -16.75
CA LYS A 199 -17.85 5.11 -17.36
C LYS A 199 -17.36 4.93 -18.79
N LEU A 200 -16.47 3.95 -19.02
CA LEU A 200 -16.18 3.54 -20.38
C LEU A 200 -17.54 3.13 -20.94
N ASP A 201 -17.97 3.75 -22.03
CA ASP A 201 -19.02 3.20 -22.86
C ASP A 201 -18.63 1.75 -23.13
N THR A 202 -19.29 0.82 -22.45
CA THR A 202 -19.11 -0.62 -22.65
C THR A 202 -19.48 -1.00 -24.09
N ALA A 203 -20.09 -0.09 -24.86
CA ALA A 203 -20.33 -0.20 -26.29
C ALA A 203 -19.08 0.00 -27.18
N LYS A 204 -18.00 0.56 -26.63
CA LYS A 204 -16.70 0.73 -27.31
C LYS A 204 -15.53 0.26 -26.46
N ALA A 205 -15.78 -0.69 -25.55
CA ALA A 205 -14.79 -1.73 -25.37
C ALA A 205 -14.56 -2.31 -26.77
N VAL A 206 -13.43 -2.01 -27.39
CA VAL A 206 -12.90 -2.89 -28.42
C VAL A 206 -12.99 -4.25 -27.78
N ALA A 207 -13.96 -5.06 -28.20
CA ALA A 207 -14.01 -6.46 -27.87
C ALA A 207 -12.68 -6.97 -28.39
N LYS A 208 -11.68 -6.98 -27.52
CA LYS A 208 -10.36 -7.50 -27.83
C LYS A 208 -10.69 -8.96 -28.06
N GLN A 209 -10.85 -9.32 -29.34
CA GLN A 209 -11.31 -10.65 -29.71
C GLN A 209 -10.43 -11.62 -28.93
N PRO A 210 -11.02 -12.59 -28.22
CA PRO A 210 -10.23 -13.50 -27.42
C PRO A 210 -9.19 -14.11 -28.35
N ILE A 211 -7.91 -14.01 -27.98
CA ILE A 211 -6.82 -14.58 -28.76
C ILE A 211 -7.15 -16.06 -28.98
N ARG A 212 -7.23 -16.50 -30.24
CA ARG A 212 -7.58 -17.88 -30.56
C ARG A 212 -6.31 -18.70 -30.61
N ILE A 213 -6.25 -19.73 -29.77
CA ILE A 213 -5.09 -20.60 -29.63
C ILE A 213 -5.49 -22.01 -30.08
N ALA A 214 -4.84 -22.53 -31.11
CA ALA A 214 -4.99 -23.92 -31.52
C ALA A 214 -3.84 -24.75 -30.91
N LEU A 215 -4.20 -25.84 -30.25
CA LEU A 215 -3.27 -26.81 -29.68
C LEU A 215 -3.36 -28.09 -30.49
N TYR A 216 -2.29 -28.47 -31.17
CA TYR A 216 -2.19 -29.74 -31.87
C TYR A 216 -1.24 -30.67 -31.13
N THR A 217 -1.63 -31.94 -31.00
CA THR A 217 -0.78 -33.00 -30.48
C THR A 217 -1.01 -34.29 -31.28
N ASP A 218 0.06 -35.03 -31.52
CA ASP A 218 0.04 -36.38 -32.06
C ASP A 218 0.24 -37.42 -30.93
N GLN A 219 1.48 -37.61 -30.50
CA GLN A 219 1.94 -38.62 -29.55
C GLN A 219 2.29 -38.03 -28.17
N TYR A 220 2.33 -36.70 -28.03
CA TYR A 220 2.70 -35.99 -26.80
C TYR A 220 1.50 -35.56 -25.96
N GLN A 221 0.63 -36.50 -25.60
CA GLN A 221 -0.58 -36.22 -24.79
C GLN A 221 -0.22 -35.74 -23.38
N GLN A 222 0.86 -36.25 -22.79
CA GLN A 222 1.33 -35.83 -21.47
C GLN A 222 1.83 -34.38 -21.48
N ASP A 223 2.54 -33.97 -22.52
CA ASP A 223 3.03 -32.58 -22.65
C ASP A 223 1.90 -31.59 -22.92
N LEU A 224 0.88 -32.02 -23.69
CA LEU A 224 -0.34 -31.25 -23.86
C LEU A 224 -0.99 -30.95 -22.50
N SER A 225 -1.00 -31.88 -21.56
CA SER A 225 -1.60 -31.67 -20.23
C SER A 225 -0.92 -30.53 -19.45
N TYR A 226 0.41 -30.39 -19.54
CA TYR A 226 1.14 -29.29 -18.92
C TYR A 226 0.81 -27.95 -19.60
N VAL A 227 0.73 -27.93 -20.92
CA VAL A 227 0.37 -26.73 -21.68
C VAL A 227 -1.06 -26.28 -21.34
N VAL A 228 -2.00 -27.22 -21.27
CA VAL A 228 -3.39 -26.94 -20.85
C VAL A 228 -3.45 -26.42 -19.41
N ALA A 229 -2.67 -26.99 -18.48
CA ALA A 229 -2.60 -26.53 -17.10
C ALA A 229 -2.04 -25.10 -17.00
N ALA A 230 -1.01 -24.78 -17.78
CA ALA A 230 -0.46 -23.43 -17.86
C ALA A 230 -1.49 -22.42 -18.38
N PHE A 231 -2.22 -22.76 -19.45
CA PHE A 231 -3.30 -21.91 -19.96
C PHE A 231 -4.42 -21.72 -18.95
N LYS A 232 -4.80 -22.76 -18.21
CA LYS A 232 -5.79 -22.67 -17.14
C LYS A 232 -5.35 -21.70 -16.04
N ALA A 233 -4.10 -21.77 -15.59
CA ALA A 233 -3.54 -20.85 -14.59
C ALA A 233 -3.52 -19.39 -15.09
N ILE A 234 -3.19 -19.16 -16.36
CA ILE A 234 -3.23 -17.82 -16.96
C ILE A 234 -4.67 -17.29 -17.03
N GLN A 235 -5.65 -18.16 -17.31
CA GLN A 235 -7.06 -17.77 -17.36
C GLN A 235 -7.60 -17.33 -15.99
N GLU A 236 -7.19 -18.00 -14.90
CA GLU A 236 -7.56 -17.62 -13.53
C GLU A 236 -7.03 -16.22 -13.15
N LEU A 237 -5.85 -15.84 -13.64
CA LEU A 237 -5.24 -14.53 -13.35
C LEU A 237 -5.73 -13.40 -14.25
N LYS A 238 -6.13 -13.69 -15.49
CA LYS A 238 -6.37 -12.67 -16.55
C LYS A 238 -7.79 -12.69 -17.14
N GLY A 239 -8.68 -13.56 -16.64
CA GLY A 239 -10.05 -13.73 -17.14
C GLY A 239 -10.13 -14.22 -18.58
N ASN A 240 -11.27 -14.01 -19.25
CA ASN A 240 -11.60 -14.53 -20.59
C ASN A 240 -10.88 -13.84 -21.77
N SER A 241 -9.59 -13.52 -21.62
CA SER A 241 -8.80 -12.81 -22.63
C SER A 241 -8.39 -13.67 -23.85
N PHE A 242 -8.58 -14.99 -23.81
CA PHE A 242 -8.18 -15.93 -24.87
C PHE A 242 -9.05 -17.20 -24.83
N SER A 243 -9.14 -17.90 -25.97
CA SER A 243 -9.86 -19.17 -26.14
C SER A 243 -8.94 -20.20 -26.78
N TRP A 244 -8.88 -21.41 -26.23
CA TRP A 244 -8.06 -22.49 -26.80
C TRP A 244 -8.92 -23.68 -27.25
N THR A 245 -8.50 -24.32 -28.34
CA THR A 245 -9.11 -25.55 -28.86
C THR A 245 -8.04 -26.61 -29.08
N ILE A 246 -8.28 -27.81 -28.58
CA ILE A 246 -7.41 -28.97 -28.79
C ILE A 246 -7.86 -29.67 -30.06
N VAL A 247 -6.93 -29.90 -30.99
CA VAL A 247 -7.18 -30.52 -32.29
C VAL A 247 -6.23 -31.70 -32.44
N SER A 248 -6.78 -32.89 -32.68
CA SER A 248 -6.00 -34.12 -32.89
C SER A 248 -5.77 -34.46 -34.37
N ASP A 249 -6.40 -33.71 -35.29
CA ASP A 249 -6.35 -33.95 -36.73
C ASP A 249 -5.74 -32.73 -37.45
N PRO A 250 -4.58 -32.88 -38.12
CA PRO A 250 -3.89 -31.75 -38.75
C PRO A 250 -4.68 -31.11 -39.90
N ALA A 251 -5.69 -31.80 -40.46
CA ALA A 251 -6.56 -31.27 -41.51
C ALA A 251 -7.70 -30.38 -41.00
N LYS A 252 -7.98 -30.38 -39.67
CA LYS A 252 -9.13 -29.67 -39.06
C LYS A 252 -8.73 -28.53 -38.12
N ILE A 253 -7.55 -27.96 -38.31
CA ILE A 253 -7.07 -26.87 -37.46
C ILE A 253 -7.88 -25.59 -37.78
N PRO A 254 -8.61 -25.00 -36.82
CA PRO A 254 -9.37 -23.79 -37.05
C PRO A 254 -8.42 -22.60 -37.29
N ALA A 255 -8.95 -21.54 -37.92
CA ALA A 255 -8.22 -20.28 -38.05
C ALA A 255 -7.96 -19.69 -36.65
N ALA A 256 -6.69 -19.68 -36.24
CA ALA A 256 -6.22 -19.27 -34.92
C ALA A 256 -5.06 -18.27 -35.04
N ASP A 257 -4.90 -17.42 -34.05
CA ASP A 257 -3.81 -16.44 -33.98
C ASP A 257 -2.49 -17.13 -33.59
N TRP A 258 -2.57 -18.10 -32.68
CA TRP A 258 -1.44 -18.87 -32.18
C TRP A 258 -1.66 -20.36 -32.43
N LEU A 259 -0.66 -21.04 -33.00
CA LEU A 259 -0.62 -22.49 -33.14
C LEU A 259 0.48 -23.07 -32.26
N PHE A 260 0.11 -23.89 -31.28
CA PHE A 260 1.04 -24.72 -30.52
C PHE A 260 1.07 -26.11 -31.16
N TRP A 261 2.18 -26.42 -31.80
CA TRP A 261 2.40 -27.64 -32.55
C TRP A 261 3.26 -28.61 -31.74
N LEU A 262 2.60 -29.51 -30.99
CA LEU A 262 3.23 -30.54 -30.18
C LEU A 262 3.40 -31.81 -31.01
N SER A 263 4.24 -31.76 -32.04
CA SER A 263 4.57 -32.90 -32.91
C SER A 263 5.95 -32.70 -33.55
N GLU A 264 6.63 -33.81 -33.84
CA GLU A 264 7.92 -33.82 -34.56
C GLU A 264 7.77 -33.58 -36.08
N THR A 265 6.54 -33.70 -36.60
CA THR A 265 6.27 -33.49 -38.02
C THR A 265 6.36 -32.00 -38.37
N PRO A 266 6.73 -31.63 -39.61
CA PRO A 266 6.83 -30.22 -39.99
C PRO A 266 5.48 -29.52 -39.87
N ALA A 267 5.43 -28.43 -39.11
CA ALA A 267 4.21 -27.66 -38.88
C ALA A 267 3.60 -27.14 -40.20
N PRO A 268 2.26 -27.15 -40.35
CA PRO A 268 1.60 -26.71 -41.57
C PRO A 268 1.80 -25.21 -41.78
N LYS A 269 2.12 -24.81 -43.02
CA LYS A 269 2.19 -23.40 -43.45
C LYS A 269 0.77 -22.86 -43.64
N GLY A 270 0.10 -22.50 -42.55
CA GLY A 270 -1.26 -21.93 -42.54
C GLY A 270 -1.31 -20.45 -42.19
N LYS A 271 -2.52 -19.87 -42.16
CA LYS A 271 -2.80 -18.48 -41.74
C LYS A 271 -2.75 -18.34 -40.21
N PHE A 272 -1.58 -18.56 -39.60
CA PHE A 272 -1.33 -18.35 -38.17
C PHE A 272 -0.41 -17.13 -38.01
N ALA A 273 -0.66 -16.26 -37.04
CA ALA A 273 0.20 -15.11 -36.77
C ALA A 273 1.50 -15.56 -36.07
N HIS A 274 1.41 -16.56 -35.19
CA HIS A 274 2.54 -17.13 -34.47
C HIS A 274 2.43 -18.66 -34.39
N ILE A 275 3.55 -19.35 -34.61
CA ILE A 275 3.65 -20.82 -34.53
C ILE A 275 4.73 -21.17 -33.50
N VAL A 276 4.37 -21.97 -32.51
CA VAL A 276 5.29 -22.54 -31.52
C VAL A 276 5.41 -24.03 -31.84
N SER A 277 6.56 -24.44 -32.37
CA SER A 277 6.87 -25.84 -32.66
C SER A 277 7.56 -26.51 -31.49
N TYR A 278 7.10 -27.70 -31.13
CA TYR A 278 7.75 -28.54 -30.15
C TYR A 278 9.08 -29.06 -30.69
N GLN A 279 10.11 -28.97 -29.86
CA GLN A 279 11.45 -29.44 -30.17
C GLN A 279 11.90 -30.33 -29.02
N ILE A 280 12.24 -31.57 -29.32
CA ILE A 280 12.85 -32.46 -28.33
C ILE A 280 14.21 -31.87 -27.98
N GLY A 281 14.36 -31.51 -26.71
CA GLY A 281 15.63 -31.04 -26.18
C GLY A 281 16.71 -32.10 -26.38
N SER A 282 17.93 -31.68 -26.70
CA SER A 282 19.06 -32.61 -26.80
C SER A 282 19.25 -33.31 -25.46
N VAL A 283 19.10 -34.64 -25.44
CA VAL A 283 19.32 -35.46 -24.24
C VAL A 283 20.78 -35.30 -23.82
N LYS A 284 21.02 -34.55 -22.75
CA LYS A 284 22.34 -34.51 -22.11
C LYS A 284 22.39 -35.66 -21.11
N PRO A 285 23.31 -36.63 -21.25
CA PRO A 285 23.51 -37.64 -20.23
C PRO A 285 24.06 -36.95 -18.98
N ILE A 286 23.21 -36.79 -17.97
CA ILE A 286 23.63 -36.30 -16.67
C ILE A 286 23.86 -37.54 -15.82
N GLN A 287 25.08 -37.74 -15.31
CA GLN A 287 25.35 -38.83 -14.36
C GLN A 287 24.70 -38.47 -13.01
N SER A 288 23.46 -38.92 -12.81
CA SER A 288 22.79 -38.84 -11.51
C SER A 288 23.20 -40.04 -10.66
N HIS A 289 24.08 -39.83 -9.69
CA HIS A 289 24.33 -40.82 -8.64
C HIS A 289 23.21 -40.73 -7.60
N LEU A 290 22.33 -41.73 -7.55
CA LEU A 290 21.43 -41.92 -6.40
C LEU A 290 22.30 -42.40 -5.23
N TYR A 291 22.50 -41.55 -4.23
CA TYR A 291 23.07 -42.00 -2.95
C TYR A 291 22.06 -42.94 -2.29
N GLN A 292 22.31 -44.24 -2.38
CA GLN A 292 21.59 -45.26 -1.61
C GLN A 292 22.08 -45.16 -0.17
N GLN A 293 21.45 -44.31 0.64
CA GLN A 293 21.66 -44.33 2.09
C GLN A 293 21.13 -45.66 2.63
N ASN A 294 22.05 -46.58 2.96
CA ASN A 294 21.75 -47.78 3.74
C ASN A 294 21.23 -47.35 5.11
N TRP A 295 19.91 -47.34 5.29
CA TRP A 295 19.26 -47.26 6.58
C TRP A 295 19.30 -48.66 7.23
N SER A 296 20.38 -48.96 7.94
CA SER A 296 20.44 -50.12 8.85
C SER A 296 20.05 -49.67 10.25
N GLY A 297 18.79 -49.86 10.62
CA GLY A 297 18.33 -49.56 11.97
C GLY A 297 16.83 -49.64 12.07
N PHE A 298 16.31 -50.86 12.16
CA PHE A 298 15.25 -51.29 13.09
C PHE A 298 14.94 -52.75 12.74
N GLU A 299 15.61 -53.68 13.42
CA GLU A 299 15.12 -55.04 13.59
C GLU A 299 14.01 -55.04 14.68
N PRO A 300 13.10 -56.03 14.64
CA PRO A 300 11.76 -55.99 15.25
C PRO A 300 11.73 -56.10 16.78
#